data_AF-A0A8S9Q0D1-F1
#
_entry.id   AF-A0A8S9Q0D1-F1
#
_cell.length_a   1.000
_cell.length_b   1.000
_cell.length_c   1.000
_cell.angle_alpha   90.00
_cell.angle_beta   90.00
_cell.angle_gamma   90.00
#
_symmetry.space_group_name_H-M   'P 1'
#
loop_
_entity.id
_entity.type
_entity.pdbx_description
1 polymer ?
#
loop_
_entity_poly.entity_id
_entity_poly.type
_entity_poly.pdbx_seq_one_letter_code
_entity_poly.pdbx_strand_id
1 'polypeptide(L)'
;MNFLLKRKGYEEFKTLAIVGKFGVGKTTLCQDVFNDKDVKEAYLPRVWVSMYSEESEEGEKDPKVAVLKRILGSLGVKVEALDHIRTEADEEKRKNDEEGRRDEETVEEKELFKLLHALNSNLFGKKYCRAGRCLGE
;
A
#
# COMPACT_ATOMS: atom_id res chain seq x y z
N MET A 1 -17.87 -7.05 4.02
CA MET A 1 -17.07 -8.25 4.38
C MET A 1 -15.86 -7.77 5.18
N ASN A 2 -15.87 -7.92 6.51
CA ASN A 2 -14.81 -7.43 7.40
C ASN A 2 -13.63 -8.39 7.39
N PHE A 3 -12.68 -8.18 6.49
CA PHE A 3 -11.46 -8.98 6.42
C PHE A 3 -10.22 -8.11 6.63
N LEU A 4 -10.07 -7.58 7.85
CA LEU A 4 -8.79 -7.01 8.28
C LEU A 4 -8.49 -7.22 9.77
N LEU A 5 -9.16 -8.16 10.45
CA LEU A 5 -8.77 -8.58 11.81
C LEU A 5 -9.15 -10.04 12.07
N LYS A 6 -8.47 -11.00 11.44
CA LYS A 6 -8.58 -12.41 11.87
C LYS A 6 -7.56 -12.68 12.98
N ARG A 7 -7.95 -12.40 14.23
CA ARG A 7 -7.22 -12.78 15.45
C ARG A 7 -7.22 -14.30 15.64
N LYS A 8 -6.02 -14.89 15.76
CA LYS A 8 -5.65 -15.86 16.81
C LYS A 8 -4.13 -15.90 16.92
N GLY A 9 -3.58 -15.28 17.96
CA GLY A 9 -2.15 -15.31 18.34
C GLY A 9 -1.29 -14.08 18.02
N TYR A 10 -1.88 -12.93 17.66
CA TYR A 10 -1.16 -11.79 17.09
C TYR A 10 -0.54 -10.86 18.16
N GLU A 11 0.74 -10.54 18.02
CA GLU A 11 1.26 -9.23 18.43
C GLU A 11 0.31 -8.16 17.86
N GLU A 12 -0.27 -7.35 18.74
CA GLU A 12 -1.17 -6.25 18.38
C GLU A 12 -0.50 -5.33 17.34
N PHE A 13 -1.26 -4.85 16.35
CA PHE A 13 -0.73 -3.86 15.41
C PHE A 13 -0.39 -2.58 16.18
N LYS A 14 0.91 -2.27 16.31
CA LYS A 14 1.39 -1.10 17.06
C LYS A 14 1.53 0.09 16.12
N THR A 15 0.93 1.22 16.49
CA THR A 15 1.00 2.49 15.74
C THR A 15 1.54 3.59 16.63
N LEU A 16 2.44 4.41 16.09
CA LEU A 16 2.94 5.63 16.73
C LEU A 16 2.63 6.82 15.82
N ALA A 17 1.87 7.78 16.34
CA ALA A 17 1.58 9.03 15.64
C ALA A 17 2.51 10.14 16.15
N ILE A 18 3.21 10.82 15.24
CA ILE A 18 4.05 11.99 15.56
C ILE A 18 3.37 13.25 15.05
N VAL A 19 2.95 14.12 15.96
CA VAL A 19 2.18 15.35 15.67
C VAL A 19 2.96 16.57 16.17
N GLY A 20 2.84 17.69 15.48
CA GLY A 20 3.54 18.93 15.81
C GLY A 20 3.51 19.92 14.66
N LYS A 21 3.97 21.15 14.91
CA LYS A 21 3.99 22.23 13.92
C LYS A 21 4.80 21.88 12.66
N PHE A 22 4.55 22.60 11.57
CA PHE A 22 5.37 22.52 10.35
C PHE A 22 6.85 22.80 10.69
N GLY A 23 7.78 22.11 10.02
CA GLY A 23 9.22 22.34 10.19
C GLY A 23 9.87 21.84 11.49
N VAL A 24 9.12 21.28 12.46
CA VAL A 24 9.68 20.84 13.76
C VAL A 24 10.55 19.57 13.69
N GLY A 25 10.76 18.99 12.50
CA GLY A 25 11.60 17.79 12.34
C GLY A 25 10.90 16.45 12.53
N LYS A 26 9.56 16.37 12.49
CA LYS A 26 8.81 15.10 12.62
C LYS A 26 9.28 14.04 11.63
N THR A 27 9.45 14.43 10.36
CA THR A 27 9.91 13.53 9.31
C THR A 27 11.35 13.11 9.54
N THR A 28 12.21 14.02 9.99
CA THR A 28 13.60 13.73 10.37
C THR A 28 13.65 12.69 11.50
N LEU A 29 12.88 12.88 12.57
CA LEU A 29 12.79 11.93 13.67
C LEU A 29 12.30 10.55 13.19
N CYS A 30 11.29 10.50 12.33
CA CYS A 30 10.84 9.24 11.73
C CYS A 30 11.95 8.58 10.90
N GLN A 31 12.72 9.35 10.13
CA GLN A 31 13.83 8.83 9.31
C GLN A 31 14.95 8.27 10.17
N ASP A 32 15.29 8.93 11.28
CA ASP A 32 16.32 8.49 12.22
C ASP A 32 15.94 7.14 12.82
N VAL A 33 14.71 7.00 13.35
CA VAL A 33 14.21 5.72 13.90
C VAL A 33 14.10 4.66 12.82
N PHE A 34 13.59 4.99 11.63
CA PHE A 34 13.46 4.03 10.53
C PHE A 34 14.82 3.49 10.06
N ASN A 35 15.87 4.30 10.15
CA ASN A 35 17.23 3.95 9.72
C ASN A 35 18.12 3.42 10.83
N ASP A 36 17.63 3.38 12.07
CA ASP A 36 18.33 2.80 13.20
C ASP A 36 18.69 1.32 12.95
N LYS A 37 19.82 0.89 13.51
CA LYS A 37 20.34 -0.47 13.30
C LYS A 37 19.45 -1.53 13.92
N ASP A 38 18.99 -1.30 15.14
CA ASP A 38 18.15 -2.27 15.85
C ASP A 38 16.79 -2.42 15.14
N VAL A 39 16.26 -1.30 14.61
CA VAL A 39 15.04 -1.31 13.79
C VAL A 39 15.25 -2.05 12.46
N LYS A 40 16.39 -1.86 11.81
CA LYS A 40 16.75 -2.57 10.57
C LYS A 40 16.84 -4.07 10.75
N GLU A 41 17.38 -4.52 11.88
CA GLU A 41 17.56 -5.93 12.19
C GLU A 41 16.25 -6.59 12.66
N ALA A 42 15.40 -5.85 13.38
CA ALA A 42 14.16 -6.38 13.94
C ALA A 42 12.98 -6.44 12.94
N TYR A 43 12.95 -5.57 11.93
CA TYR A 43 11.82 -5.44 11.01
C TYR A 43 12.24 -5.60 9.55
N LEU A 44 11.70 -6.60 8.87
CA LEU A 44 11.84 -6.84 7.44
C LEU A 44 10.55 -7.42 6.87
N PRO A 45 9.91 -6.79 5.85
CA PRO A 45 10.36 -5.60 5.13
C PRO A 45 10.11 -4.28 5.88
N ARG A 46 10.81 -3.21 5.47
CA ARG A 46 10.59 -1.83 5.96
C ARG A 46 10.06 -0.97 4.82
N VAL A 47 8.92 -0.33 5.01
CA VAL A 47 8.22 0.45 3.98
C VAL A 47 8.23 1.93 4.35
N TRP A 48 8.79 2.77 3.47
CA TRP A 48 8.76 4.23 3.60
C TRP A 48 7.94 4.83 2.45
N VAL A 49 6.75 5.35 2.73
CA VAL A 49 5.85 5.87 1.68
C VAL A 49 5.32 7.24 2.04
N SER A 50 5.44 8.18 1.12
CA SER A 50 4.74 9.47 1.18
C SER A 50 3.29 9.27 0.76
N MET A 51 2.36 9.74 1.60
CA MET A 51 0.92 9.74 1.28
C MET A 51 0.54 10.92 0.37
N TYR A 52 1.44 11.89 0.22
CA TYR A 52 1.21 13.02 -0.67
C TYR A 52 1.31 12.57 -2.13
N SER A 53 0.29 12.87 -2.92
CA SER A 53 0.36 12.85 -4.37
C SER A 53 0.54 14.29 -4.85
N GLU A 54 1.70 14.61 -5.41
CA GLU A 54 1.74 15.65 -6.45
C GLU A 54 0.87 15.08 -7.57
N GLU A 55 -0.28 15.69 -7.80
CA GLU A 55 -1.20 15.23 -8.83
C GLU A 55 -0.51 15.21 -10.19
N SER A 56 -0.89 14.21 -10.99
CA SER A 56 -0.82 14.18 -12.45
C SER A 56 0.56 14.11 -13.12
N GLU A 57 1.03 12.89 -13.34
CA GLU A 57 1.25 12.45 -14.73
C GLU A 57 0.46 11.14 -14.94
N GLU A 58 -0.62 11.27 -15.72
CA GLU A 58 -1.33 10.22 -16.46
C GLU A 58 -2.07 9.10 -15.67
N GLY A 59 -3.31 9.39 -15.24
CA GLY A 59 -4.40 8.42 -15.41
C GLY A 59 -4.83 7.53 -14.23
N GLU A 60 -4.28 7.70 -13.02
CA GLU A 60 -4.73 6.98 -11.82
C GLU A 60 -5.70 7.85 -10.99
N LYS A 61 -7.00 7.50 -11.03
CA LYS A 61 -8.07 8.27 -10.37
C LYS A 61 -8.26 7.96 -8.88
N ASP A 62 -7.85 6.78 -8.41
CA ASP A 62 -8.03 6.38 -7.01
C ASP A 62 -6.74 6.56 -6.19
N PRO A 63 -6.71 7.45 -5.19
CA PRO A 63 -5.54 7.64 -4.33
C PRO A 63 -5.12 6.37 -3.58
N LYS A 64 -6.02 5.42 -3.34
CA LYS A 64 -5.71 4.12 -2.71
C LYS A 64 -4.85 3.26 -3.61
N VAL A 65 -5.15 3.21 -4.91
CA VAL A 65 -4.40 2.44 -5.91
C VAL A 65 -2.97 3.00 -5.99
N ALA A 66 -2.84 4.33 -6.10
CA ALA A 66 -1.54 5.00 -6.13
C ALA A 66 -0.69 4.70 -4.87
N VAL A 67 -1.30 4.76 -3.69
CA VAL A 67 -0.61 4.43 -2.43
C VAL A 67 -0.18 2.96 -2.39
N LEU A 68 -1.04 2.02 -2.83
CA LEU A 68 -0.68 0.60 -2.86
C LEU A 68 0.46 0.31 -3.83
N LYS A 69 0.45 0.90 -5.03
CA LYS A 69 1.54 0.76 -6.01
C LYS A 69 2.86 1.29 -5.43
N ARG A 70 2.85 2.43 -4.74
CA ARG A 70 4.04 2.96 -4.04
C ARG A 70 4.56 2.03 -2.93
N ILE A 71 3.65 1.43 -2.16
CA ILE A 71 4.02 0.45 -1.12
C ILE A 71 4.66 -0.78 -1.77
N LEU A 72 4.05 -1.34 -2.82
CA LEU A 72 4.56 -2.51 -3.54
C LEU A 72 5.91 -2.21 -4.20
N GLY A 73 6.07 -1.02 -4.80
CA GLY A 73 7.36 -0.55 -5.31
C GLY A 73 8.44 -0.47 -4.23
N SER A 74 8.08 0.02 -3.04
CA SER A 74 9.00 0.04 -1.88
C SER A 74 9.37 -1.36 -1.37
N LEU A 75 8.56 -2.37 -1.67
CA LEU A 75 8.83 -3.78 -1.38
C LEU A 75 9.68 -4.46 -2.47
N GLY A 76 10.01 -3.75 -3.55
CA GLY A 76 10.80 -4.25 -4.68
C GLY A 76 9.97 -4.86 -5.81
N VAL A 77 8.65 -4.70 -5.81
CA VAL A 77 7.79 -5.09 -6.93
C VAL A 77 8.02 -4.09 -8.07
N LYS A 78 8.35 -4.59 -9.25
CA LYS A 78 8.64 -3.72 -10.39
C LYS A 78 7.35 -3.11 -10.98
N VAL A 79 7.48 -1.96 -11.62
CA VAL A 79 6.35 -1.21 -12.19
C VAL A 79 5.62 -2.03 -13.26
N GLU A 80 6.36 -2.80 -14.07
CA GLU A 80 5.77 -3.63 -15.12
C GLU A 80 4.83 -4.70 -14.54
N ALA A 81 5.16 -5.26 -13.37
CA ALA A 81 4.29 -6.21 -12.68
C ALA A 81 3.02 -5.55 -12.14
N LEU A 82 3.06 -4.26 -11.82
CA LEU A 82 1.90 -3.49 -11.39
C LEU A 82 0.99 -3.13 -12.59
N ASP A 83 1.59 -2.86 -13.75
CA ASP A 83 0.85 -2.62 -15.00
C ASP A 83 0.13 -3.88 -15.47
N HIS A 84 0.76 -5.05 -15.33
CA HIS A 84 0.11 -6.33 -15.62
C HIS A 84 -1.17 -6.55 -14.79
N ILE A 85 -1.17 -6.18 -13.51
CA ILE A 85 -2.36 -6.29 -12.64
C ILE A 85 -3.52 -5.46 -13.18
N ARG A 86 -3.23 -4.25 -13.69
CA ARG A 86 -4.24 -3.38 -14.30
C ARG A 86 -4.79 -3.99 -15.59
N THR A 87 -3.90 -4.45 -16.48
CA THR A 87 -4.32 -5.08 -17.75
C THR A 87 -5.17 -6.32 -17.53
N GLU A 88 -4.84 -7.13 -16.52
CA GLU A 88 -5.64 -8.31 -16.19
C GLU A 88 -7.01 -7.94 -15.62
N ALA A 89 -7.11 -6.88 -14.82
CA ALA A 89 -8.40 -6.39 -14.31
C ALA A 89 -9.29 -5.88 -15.46
N ASP A 90 -8.70 -5.19 -16.44
CA ASP A 90 -9.39 -4.75 -17.66
C ASP A 90 -9.86 -5.93 -18.51
N GLU A 91 -9.03 -6.94 -18.71
CA GLU A 91 -9.36 -8.14 -19.48
C GLU A 91 -10.44 -9.00 -18.82
N GLU A 92 -10.38 -9.19 -17.49
CA GLU A 92 -11.39 -9.94 -16.75
C GLU A 92 -12.76 -9.26 -16.83
N LYS A 93 -12.80 -7.93 -16.76
CA LYS A 93 -14.07 -7.22 -16.92
C LYS A 93 -14.66 -7.42 -18.33
N ARG A 94 -13.85 -7.30 -19.38
CA ARG A 94 -14.29 -7.53 -20.76
C ARG A 94 -14.87 -8.93 -20.97
N LYS A 95 -14.20 -9.96 -20.45
CA LYS A 95 -14.69 -11.36 -20.54
C LYS A 95 -16.02 -11.55 -19.81
N ASN A 96 -16.19 -10.93 -18.65
CA ASN A 96 -17.43 -11.07 -17.86
C ASN A 96 -18.62 -10.34 -18.50
N ASP A 97 -18.37 -9.18 -19.13
CA ASP A 97 -19.37 -8.44 -19.91
C ASP A 97 -19.83 -9.25 -21.15
N GLU A 98 -18.90 -9.94 -21.83
CA GLU A 98 -19.20 -10.80 -22.99
C GLU A 98 -19.95 -12.09 -22.62
N GLU A 99 -19.63 -12.70 -21.47
CA GLU A 99 -20.33 -13.91 -20.97
C GLU A 99 -21.71 -13.61 -20.34
N GLY A 100 -22.17 -12.35 -20.37
CA GLY A 100 -23.47 -11.94 -19.84
C GLY A 100 -23.56 -12.02 -18.31
N ARG A 101 -22.43 -12.15 -17.62
CA ARG A 101 -22.32 -12.17 -16.16
C ARG A 101 -22.04 -10.74 -15.70
N ARG A 102 -23.11 -9.99 -15.39
CA ARG A 102 -22.97 -8.62 -14.86
C ARG A 102 -22.33 -8.65 -13.48
N ASP A 103 -21.00 -8.61 -13.42
CA ASP A 103 -20.31 -8.28 -12.20
C ASP A 103 -20.56 -6.79 -11.91
N GLU A 104 -21.09 -6.46 -10.74
CA GLU A 104 -21.27 -5.07 -10.30
C GLU A 104 -19.93 -4.35 -10.05
N GLU A 105 -18.84 -5.10 -9.94
CA GLU A 105 -17.51 -4.59 -9.56
C GLU A 105 -16.82 -3.87 -10.73
N THR A 106 -16.35 -2.66 -10.45
CA THR A 106 -15.62 -1.82 -11.41
C THR A 106 -14.20 -2.36 -11.68
N VAL A 107 -13.57 -1.92 -12.77
CA VAL A 107 -12.15 -2.26 -13.05
C VAL A 107 -11.25 -1.83 -11.89
N GLU A 108 -11.52 -0.65 -11.34
CA GLU A 108 -10.74 -0.03 -10.26
C GLU A 108 -10.83 -0.85 -8.97
N GLU A 109 -12.01 -1.38 -8.64
CA GLU A 109 -12.20 -2.26 -7.48
C GLU A 109 -11.49 -3.62 -7.66
N LYS A 110 -11.54 -4.20 -8.86
CA LYS A 110 -10.80 -5.43 -9.20
C LYS A 110 -9.29 -5.22 -9.11
N GLU A 111 -8.77 -4.11 -9.66
CA GLU A 111 -7.36 -3.72 -9.54
C GLU A 111 -6.97 -3.54 -8.07
N LEU A 112 -7.78 -2.82 -7.30
CA LEU A 112 -7.56 -2.60 -5.87
C LEU A 112 -7.47 -3.92 -5.10
N PHE A 113 -8.37 -4.86 -5.37
CA PHE A 113 -8.37 -6.17 -4.72
C PHE A 113 -7.11 -6.97 -5.05
N LYS A 114 -6.70 -7.00 -6.32
CA LYS A 114 -5.47 -7.67 -6.75
C LYS A 114 -4.21 -7.06 -6.13
N LEU A 115 -4.13 -5.73 -6.07
CA LEU A 115 -3.03 -5.02 -5.41
C LEU A 115 -2.99 -5.29 -3.91
N LEU A 116 -4.15 -5.31 -3.25
CA LEU A 116 -4.24 -5.64 -1.82
C LEU A 116 -3.82 -7.08 -1.55
N HIS A 117 -4.21 -8.02 -2.42
CA HIS A 117 -3.78 -9.41 -2.34
C HIS A 117 -2.25 -9.51 -2.47
N ALA A 118 -1.66 -8.87 -3.48
CA ALA A 118 -0.21 -8.83 -3.67
C ALA A 118 0.52 -8.25 -2.44
N LEU A 119 -0.01 -7.17 -1.85
CA LEU A 119 0.55 -6.58 -0.64
C LEU A 119 0.49 -7.55 0.54
N ASN A 120 -0.67 -8.17 0.77
CA ASN A 120 -0.85 -9.11 1.86
C ASN A 120 0.12 -10.30 1.71
N SER A 121 0.29 -10.85 0.51
CA SER A 121 1.26 -11.93 0.25
C SER A 121 2.71 -11.51 0.54
N ASN A 122 3.06 -10.25 0.29
CA ASN A 122 4.41 -9.75 0.59
C ASN A 122 4.66 -9.53 2.09
N LEU A 123 3.63 -9.26 2.88
CA LEU A 123 3.72 -8.95 4.31
C LEU A 123 3.39 -10.14 5.23
N PHE A 124 2.67 -11.14 4.72
CA PHE A 124 2.16 -12.25 5.53
C PHE A 124 3.29 -13.00 6.24
N GLY A 125 3.14 -13.18 7.55
CA GLY A 125 4.12 -13.87 8.41
C GLY A 125 5.39 -13.07 8.71
N LYS A 126 5.50 -11.82 8.26
CA LYS A 126 6.69 -10.98 8.46
C LYS A 126 6.44 -9.90 9.51
N LYS A 127 7.48 -9.58 10.31
CA LYS A 127 7.48 -8.38 11.14
C LYS A 127 7.91 -7.20 10.27
N TYR A 128 6.97 -6.35 9.90
CA TYR A 128 7.23 -5.19 9.05
C TYR A 128 7.10 -3.88 9.83
N CYS A 129 7.82 -2.85 9.38
CA CYS A 129 7.67 -1.48 9.85
C CYS A 129 7.23 -0.60 8.68
N ARG A 130 6.23 0.25 8.90
CA ARG A 130 5.79 1.26 7.93
C ARG A 130 5.96 2.65 8.54
N ALA A 131 6.63 3.52 7.80
CA ALA A 131 6.72 4.94 8.12
C ALA A 131 6.26 5.76 6.90
N GLY A 132 5.65 6.90 7.17
CA GLY A 132 5.16 7.77 6.12
C GLY A 132 4.94 9.20 6.61
N ARG A 133 5.01 10.14 5.67
CA ARG A 133 4.71 11.55 5.92
C ARG A 133 3.24 11.80 5.56
N CYS A 134 2.49 12.31 6.52
CA CYS A 134 1.24 13.02 6.28
C CYS A 134 1.56 14.51 6.43
N LEU A 135 1.43 15.29 5.35
CA LEU A 135 1.41 16.74 5.47
C LEU A 135 0.08 17.11 6.14
N GLY A 136 0.14 17.62 7.37
CA GLY A 136 -0.99 18.30 7.97
C GLY A 136 -1.06 19.70 7.39
N GLU A 137 -2.28 20.14 7.07
CA GLU A 137 -2.62 21.53 6.74
C GLU A 137 -2.18 22.50 7.85
#